data_AF-A0A150AM64-F1
#
_entry.id   AF-A0A150AM64-F1
#
_cell.length_a   1.000
_cell.length_b   1.000
_cell.length_c   1.000
_cell.angle_alpha   90.00
_cell.angle_beta   90.00
_cell.angle_gamma   90.00
#
_symmetry.space_group_name_H-M   'P 1'
#
loop_
_entity.id
_entity.type
_entity.pdbx_description
1 polymer ?
#
loop_
_entity_poly.entity_id
_entity_poly.type
_entity_poly.pdbx_seq_one_letter_code
_entity_poly.pdbx_strand_id
1 'polypeptide(L)'
;MRYFLFIFLLTHQLYAQERSACFGGDAKFVPADGKKLLIIGQDLGAVGGLSNYNQGYIDALGYYPAGITSYTNIVNLQGLASKTNYGAGDVNAQEYVDNDNFTNSTIAIGLHLVGQEQSIIDGNRDYNIRRLASWIKESKRPVFLRIGYEFDGPHNNYNPSNYIKMYQHIVDVFDEERVLNCDFVWQSDGVHASNILNSYYPGDKYVDWMAFSYFGEGAGNAIIELAKRKGKPVMIAEATPMGFDLEDTTEDVWSKWFSPLFNLIEKNNEIKALAYINVDWNAQPMWKNSGINWGDSRIQVNQKVLNNWKSETNDGTWLKSSSELFTSLGYPFLAEENCFATVTSLEQDLASQITVYSNLSNLKIELKDNISIHQLTIIELGSGKVIEEVKLDKKSTTLELPLRSGLYSLVMYNDLGEQIIKKVYHTTK
;
A
#
# COMPACT_ATOMS: atom_id res chain seq x y z
N MET A 1 5.30 46.02 42.32
CA MET A 1 5.88 46.11 40.97
C MET A 1 5.81 44.72 40.34
N ARG A 2 5.08 44.59 39.22
CA ARG A 2 4.79 43.32 38.53
C ARG A 2 6.07 42.76 37.90
N TYR A 3 6.42 41.51 38.20
CA TYR A 3 7.43 40.76 37.46
C TYR A 3 6.82 40.32 36.12
N PHE A 4 7.36 40.84 35.02
CA PHE A 4 7.05 40.37 33.66
C PHE A 4 7.81 39.06 33.43
N LEU A 5 7.08 37.96 33.34
CA LEU A 5 7.59 36.67 32.88
C LEU A 5 7.67 36.72 31.35
N PHE A 6 8.88 36.86 30.80
CA PHE A 6 9.12 36.73 29.37
C PHE A 6 9.11 35.24 29.00
N ILE A 7 8.01 34.77 28.42
CA ILE A 7 7.96 33.45 27.77
C ILE A 7 8.61 33.61 26.40
N PHE A 8 9.84 33.11 26.26
CA PHE A 8 10.48 32.92 24.97
C PHE A 8 9.81 31.73 24.26
N LEU A 9 8.97 32.01 23.28
CA LEU A 9 8.49 31.01 22.31
C LEU A 9 9.61 30.77 21.29
N LEU A 10 10.51 29.85 21.60
CA LEU A 10 11.47 29.31 20.65
C LEU A 10 10.75 28.26 19.77
N THR A 11 10.32 28.68 18.59
CA THR A 11 9.80 27.81 17.54
C THR A 11 10.96 27.03 16.93
N HIS A 12 11.19 25.81 17.42
CA HIS A 12 12.18 24.91 16.82
C HIS A 12 11.56 24.20 15.62
N GLN A 13 12.09 24.47 14.43
CA GLN A 13 11.87 23.63 13.27
C GLN A 13 12.50 22.25 13.53
N LEU A 14 11.63 21.25 13.71
CA LEU A 14 12.02 19.85 13.74
C LEU A 14 12.62 19.48 12.38
N TYR A 15 13.94 19.25 12.33
CA TYR A 15 14.54 18.57 11.20
C TYR A 15 14.27 17.08 11.35
N ALA A 16 13.29 16.57 10.61
CA ALA A 16 13.10 15.14 10.42
C ALA A 16 14.31 14.59 9.65
N GLN A 17 15.06 13.67 10.24
CA GLN A 17 15.98 12.85 9.46
C GLN A 17 15.13 11.98 8.53
N GLU A 18 15.47 11.96 7.23
CA GLU A 18 14.73 11.20 6.23
C GLU A 18 14.70 9.72 6.63
N ARG A 19 13.49 9.24 6.97
CA ARG A 19 13.24 7.81 7.08
C ARG A 19 13.44 7.18 5.71
N SER A 20 13.82 5.91 5.74
CA SER A 20 14.03 5.09 4.56
C SER A 20 13.26 3.81 4.80
N ALA A 21 12.36 3.46 3.89
CA ALA A 21 11.70 2.16 3.90
C ALA A 21 12.74 1.03 3.94
N CYS A 22 12.40 -0.02 4.69
CA CYS A 22 13.28 -1.11 5.06
C CYS A 22 12.85 -2.45 4.46
N PHE A 23 11.53 -2.68 4.33
CA PHE A 23 11.02 -3.85 3.60
C PHE A 23 10.41 -3.47 2.25
N GLY A 24 10.42 -2.20 1.88
CA GLY A 24 10.02 -1.72 0.57
C GLY A 24 11.22 -1.57 -0.37
N GLY A 25 10.92 -1.40 -1.65
CA GLY A 25 11.89 -1.12 -2.69
C GLY A 25 12.46 -2.34 -3.38
N ASP A 26 12.13 -3.53 -2.95
CA ASP A 26 12.42 -4.76 -3.69
C ASP A 26 11.13 -5.57 -3.73
N ALA A 27 10.56 -5.71 -4.92
CA ALA A 27 9.30 -6.43 -5.11
C ALA A 27 9.43 -7.89 -4.67
N LYS A 28 8.61 -8.29 -3.70
CA LYS A 28 8.65 -9.61 -3.07
C LYS A 28 7.93 -10.64 -3.91
N PHE A 29 6.81 -10.26 -4.53
CA PHE A 29 5.85 -11.18 -5.13
C PHE A 29 5.83 -11.14 -6.65
N VAL A 30 7.01 -11.27 -7.27
CA VAL A 30 7.19 -11.18 -8.72
C VAL A 30 7.15 -12.57 -9.36
N PRO A 31 6.29 -12.82 -10.37
CA PRO A 31 6.37 -14.02 -11.18
C PRO A 31 7.73 -14.19 -11.85
N ALA A 32 8.17 -15.45 -11.96
CA ALA A 32 9.35 -15.81 -12.73
C ALA A 32 9.31 -15.26 -14.17
N ASP A 33 10.47 -15.13 -14.80
CA ASP A 33 10.55 -14.66 -16.19
C ASP A 33 9.69 -15.48 -17.15
N GLY A 34 8.98 -14.78 -18.04
CA GLY A 34 7.98 -15.36 -18.92
C GLY A 34 6.62 -15.67 -18.27
N LYS A 35 6.46 -15.52 -16.95
CA LYS A 35 5.17 -15.66 -16.25
C LYS A 35 4.56 -14.31 -15.91
N LYS A 36 3.22 -14.26 -15.86
CA LYS A 36 2.44 -13.05 -15.55
C LYS A 36 1.24 -13.38 -14.68
N LEU A 37 0.92 -12.53 -13.71
CA LEU A 37 -0.32 -12.66 -12.91
C LEU A 37 -1.52 -12.24 -13.74
N LEU A 38 -2.52 -13.13 -13.83
CA LEU A 38 -3.86 -12.76 -14.27
C LEU A 38 -4.71 -12.39 -13.05
N ILE A 39 -5.01 -11.11 -12.93
CA ILE A 39 -5.83 -10.54 -11.85
C ILE A 39 -7.16 -10.10 -12.46
N ILE A 40 -8.27 -10.40 -11.78
CA ILE A 40 -9.60 -10.00 -12.22
C ILE A 40 -10.23 -9.04 -11.21
N GLY A 41 -10.92 -8.05 -11.73
CA GLY A 41 -11.55 -7.03 -10.94
C GLY A 41 -12.85 -6.49 -11.53
N GLN A 42 -13.44 -5.49 -10.88
CA GLN A 42 -12.87 -4.84 -9.69
C GLN A 42 -13.82 -4.75 -8.50
N ASP A 43 -14.96 -5.42 -8.60
CA ASP A 43 -15.96 -5.59 -7.58
C ASP A 43 -16.38 -7.07 -7.48
N LEU A 44 -17.14 -7.41 -6.44
CA LEU A 44 -17.58 -8.77 -6.16
C LEU A 44 -18.35 -9.40 -7.33
N GLY A 45 -19.20 -8.61 -8.00
CA GLY A 45 -19.99 -9.06 -9.14
C GLY A 45 -19.14 -9.34 -10.37
N ALA A 46 -18.13 -8.50 -10.61
CA ALA A 46 -17.21 -8.65 -11.72
C ALA A 46 -16.40 -9.95 -11.65
N VAL A 47 -15.86 -10.25 -10.46
CA VAL A 47 -15.04 -11.44 -10.22
C VAL A 47 -15.90 -12.70 -10.20
N GLY A 48 -17.02 -12.67 -9.49
CA GLY A 48 -17.90 -13.82 -9.33
C GLY A 48 -17.32 -14.91 -8.41
N GLY A 49 -17.79 -16.15 -8.56
CA GLY A 49 -17.32 -17.30 -7.77
C GLY A 49 -17.71 -17.28 -6.29
N LEU A 50 -18.68 -16.44 -5.92
CA LEU A 50 -19.22 -16.30 -4.56
C LEU A 50 -20.71 -16.66 -4.55
N SER A 51 -21.26 -17.04 -3.40
CA SER A 51 -22.67 -17.46 -3.30
C SER A 51 -23.67 -16.38 -3.75
N ASN A 52 -23.39 -15.11 -3.42
CA ASN A 52 -24.21 -13.96 -3.81
C ASN A 52 -23.75 -13.28 -5.11
N TYR A 53 -22.61 -13.69 -5.66
CA TYR A 53 -22.02 -13.14 -6.89
C TYR A 53 -21.54 -14.31 -7.75
N ASN A 54 -22.47 -14.86 -8.54
CA ASN A 54 -22.32 -16.13 -9.28
C ASN A 54 -22.55 -15.97 -10.79
N GLN A 55 -22.34 -14.76 -11.31
CA GLN A 55 -22.45 -14.43 -12.74
C GLN A 55 -21.21 -13.67 -13.25
N GLY A 56 -20.12 -13.69 -12.48
CA GLY A 56 -18.90 -12.98 -12.80
C GLY A 56 -17.97 -13.78 -13.71
N TYR A 57 -16.73 -13.31 -13.81
CA TYR A 57 -15.70 -13.92 -14.63
C TYR A 57 -15.47 -15.41 -14.30
N ILE A 58 -15.36 -15.75 -13.02
CA ILE A 58 -15.09 -17.13 -12.58
C ILE A 58 -16.21 -18.08 -13.01
N ASP A 59 -17.46 -17.63 -12.89
CA ASP A 59 -18.65 -18.42 -13.22
C ASP A 59 -18.74 -18.70 -14.72
N ALA A 60 -18.26 -17.78 -15.55
CA ALA A 60 -18.27 -17.94 -17.00
C ALA A 60 -17.06 -18.71 -17.56
N LEU A 61 -15.87 -18.57 -16.95
CA LEU A 61 -14.64 -19.19 -17.45
C LEU A 61 -14.27 -20.51 -16.76
N GLY A 62 -14.82 -20.79 -15.58
CA GLY A 62 -14.65 -22.05 -14.87
C GLY A 62 -13.29 -22.24 -14.21
N TYR A 63 -12.55 -21.15 -13.96
CA TYR A 63 -11.29 -21.18 -13.21
C TYR A 63 -11.11 -19.91 -12.39
N TYR A 64 -10.32 -20.01 -11.30
CA TYR A 64 -10.02 -18.90 -10.41
C TYR A 64 -8.77 -18.14 -10.89
N PRO A 65 -8.78 -16.80 -10.93
CA PRO A 65 -7.62 -16.00 -11.33
C PRO A 65 -6.51 -16.06 -10.28
N ALA A 66 -5.28 -15.73 -10.68
CA ALA A 66 -4.16 -15.67 -9.75
C ALA A 66 -4.32 -14.58 -8.70
N GLY A 67 -5.04 -13.51 -9.02
CA GLY A 67 -5.44 -12.50 -8.05
C GLY A 67 -6.81 -11.93 -8.30
N ILE A 68 -7.33 -11.25 -7.28
CA ILE A 68 -8.54 -10.44 -7.37
C ILE A 68 -8.20 -8.97 -7.08
N THR A 69 -9.01 -8.05 -7.57
CA THR A 69 -8.92 -6.63 -7.22
C THR A 69 -10.08 -6.23 -6.31
N SER A 70 -9.77 -5.43 -5.29
CA SER A 70 -10.77 -4.77 -4.43
C SER A 70 -10.34 -3.34 -4.10
N TYR A 71 -11.21 -2.59 -3.43
CA TYR A 71 -10.95 -1.20 -3.03
C TYR A 71 -11.30 -0.95 -1.58
N THR A 72 -10.54 -0.05 -0.97
CA THR A 72 -10.87 0.52 0.33
C THR A 72 -10.44 1.99 0.41
N ASN A 73 -10.90 2.69 1.43
CA ASN A 73 -10.51 4.07 1.70
C ASN A 73 -9.85 4.17 3.08
N ILE A 74 -8.89 5.09 3.23
CA ILE A 74 -8.15 5.21 4.49
C ILE A 74 -8.94 5.84 5.65
N VAL A 75 -10.07 6.50 5.36
CA VAL A 75 -10.85 7.24 6.36
C VAL A 75 -11.53 6.30 7.35
N ASN A 76 -12.05 5.17 6.87
CA ASN A 76 -12.76 4.20 7.71
C ASN A 76 -12.56 2.73 7.30
N LEU A 77 -11.81 2.45 6.23
CA LEU A 77 -11.57 1.11 5.68
C LEU A 77 -12.85 0.39 5.20
N GLN A 78 -13.89 1.13 4.80
CA GLN A 78 -15.03 0.56 4.10
C GLN A 78 -14.59 -0.14 2.82
N GLY A 79 -15.21 -1.29 2.51
CA GLY A 79 -14.78 -2.19 1.44
C GLY A 79 -13.67 -3.18 1.82
N LEU A 80 -13.02 -3.03 2.97
CA LEU A 80 -12.00 -3.97 3.44
C LEU A 80 -12.61 -5.20 4.12
N ALA A 81 -13.18 -5.03 5.31
CA ALA A 81 -13.79 -6.09 6.11
C ALA A 81 -15.33 -6.01 6.17
N SER A 82 -15.90 -5.03 5.49
CA SER A 82 -17.33 -4.85 5.40
C SER A 82 -17.69 -4.39 4.00
N LYS A 83 -18.79 -4.94 3.49
CA LYS A 83 -19.28 -4.62 2.16
C LYS A 83 -19.61 -3.14 2.04
N THR A 84 -19.20 -2.54 0.93
CA THR A 84 -19.53 -1.16 0.58
C THR A 84 -19.72 -1.04 -0.92
N ASN A 85 -20.55 -0.09 -1.35
CA ASN A 85 -20.77 0.20 -2.76
C ASN A 85 -20.75 1.72 -2.94
N TYR A 86 -19.80 2.21 -3.74
CA TYR A 86 -19.65 3.64 -4.04
C TYR A 86 -20.39 4.05 -5.32
N GLY A 87 -21.30 3.20 -5.81
CA GLY A 87 -21.92 3.30 -7.14
C GLY A 87 -21.14 2.57 -8.23
N ALA A 88 -20.00 1.96 -7.90
CA ALA A 88 -19.07 1.28 -8.81
C ALA A 88 -18.94 -0.23 -8.51
N GLY A 89 -20.04 -0.84 -8.05
CA GLY A 89 -20.08 -2.25 -7.65
C GLY A 89 -19.81 -2.46 -6.15
N ASP A 90 -20.22 -3.64 -5.66
CA ASP A 90 -20.01 -4.04 -4.27
C ASP A 90 -18.55 -4.47 -4.07
N VAL A 91 -17.86 -3.91 -3.08
CA VAL A 91 -16.49 -4.31 -2.70
C VAL A 91 -16.46 -4.80 -1.26
N ASN A 92 -15.76 -5.93 -1.04
CA ASN A 92 -15.49 -6.51 0.28
C ASN A 92 -14.28 -7.46 0.20
N ALA A 93 -13.07 -6.98 0.48
CA ALA A 93 -11.87 -7.82 0.35
C ALA A 93 -11.90 -9.06 1.28
N GLN A 94 -12.48 -8.94 2.48
CA GLN A 94 -12.62 -10.03 3.44
C GLN A 94 -13.47 -11.18 2.92
N GLU A 95 -14.42 -10.93 2.01
CA GLU A 95 -15.26 -11.98 1.43
C GLU A 95 -14.46 -13.01 0.62
N TYR A 96 -13.35 -12.57 0.01
CA TYR A 96 -12.39 -13.48 -0.63
C TYR A 96 -11.43 -14.13 0.37
N VAL A 97 -11.12 -13.46 1.47
CA VAL A 97 -10.26 -14.04 2.52
C VAL A 97 -10.96 -15.18 3.23
N ASP A 98 -12.26 -15.04 3.50
CA ASP A 98 -13.09 -16.01 4.21
C ASP A 98 -13.58 -17.18 3.34
N ASN A 99 -13.31 -17.14 2.03
CA ASN A 99 -13.79 -18.15 1.09
C ASN A 99 -12.66 -19.08 0.63
N ASP A 100 -12.80 -20.38 0.94
CA ASP A 100 -11.80 -21.41 0.65
C ASP A 100 -11.42 -21.51 -0.84
N ASN A 101 -12.33 -21.15 -1.75
CA ASN A 101 -12.05 -21.19 -3.19
C ASN A 101 -11.01 -20.15 -3.63
N PHE A 102 -10.83 -19.09 -2.83
CA PHE A 102 -9.87 -18.00 -3.07
C PHE A 102 -8.60 -18.14 -2.20
N THR A 103 -8.39 -19.28 -1.53
CA THR A 103 -7.21 -19.51 -0.66
C THR A 103 -5.89 -19.26 -1.39
N ASN A 104 -5.85 -19.58 -2.69
CA ASN A 104 -4.66 -19.41 -3.54
C ASN A 104 -4.80 -18.26 -4.56
N SER A 105 -5.51 -17.19 -4.19
CA SER A 105 -5.57 -15.96 -4.98
C SER A 105 -4.97 -14.79 -4.20
N THR A 106 -4.07 -14.05 -4.84
CA THR A 106 -3.53 -12.79 -4.33
C THR A 106 -4.62 -11.71 -4.30
N ILE A 107 -4.38 -10.62 -3.56
CA ILE A 107 -5.31 -9.49 -3.50
C ILE A 107 -4.58 -8.22 -3.91
N ALA A 108 -5.07 -7.55 -4.95
CA ALA A 108 -4.71 -6.18 -5.28
C ALA A 108 -5.72 -5.21 -4.64
N ILE A 109 -5.25 -4.26 -3.84
CA ILE A 109 -6.12 -3.29 -3.14
C ILE A 109 -5.85 -1.90 -3.68
N GLY A 110 -6.86 -1.27 -4.27
CA GLY A 110 -6.85 0.17 -4.51
C GLY A 110 -7.11 0.91 -3.20
N LEU A 111 -6.13 1.67 -2.71
CA LEU A 111 -6.27 2.48 -1.51
C LEU A 111 -6.58 3.93 -1.89
N HIS A 112 -7.85 4.32 -1.72
CA HIS A 112 -8.31 5.67 -2.00
C HIS A 112 -7.88 6.65 -0.90
N LEU A 113 -7.15 7.71 -1.29
CA LEU A 113 -6.51 8.69 -0.40
C LEU A 113 -6.87 10.15 -0.70
N VAL A 114 -7.76 10.43 -1.67
CA VAL A 114 -8.07 11.80 -2.11
C VAL A 114 -8.47 12.68 -0.93
N GLY A 115 -7.79 13.82 -0.79
CA GLY A 115 -8.01 14.79 0.28
C GLY A 115 -7.54 14.36 1.66
N GLN A 116 -6.74 13.30 1.78
CA GLN A 116 -6.21 12.79 3.05
C GLN A 116 -4.70 13.02 3.23
N GLU A 117 -4.00 13.63 2.27
CA GLU A 117 -2.54 13.71 2.27
C GLU A 117 -2.01 14.36 3.56
N GLN A 118 -2.50 15.54 3.90
CA GLN A 118 -2.08 16.24 5.13
C GLN A 118 -2.48 15.46 6.40
N SER A 119 -3.68 14.87 6.41
CA SER A 119 -4.15 14.08 7.54
C SER A 119 -3.31 12.81 7.77
N ILE A 120 -2.67 12.27 6.73
CA ILE A 120 -1.75 11.14 6.82
C ILE A 120 -0.37 11.62 7.26
N ILE A 121 0.15 12.68 6.64
CA ILE A 121 1.45 13.29 7.01
C ILE A 121 1.48 13.70 8.48
N ASP A 122 0.37 14.22 9.01
CA ASP A 122 0.25 14.63 10.42
C ASP A 122 0.03 13.44 11.38
N GLY A 123 -0.09 12.21 10.86
CA GLY A 123 -0.35 11.00 11.63
C GLY A 123 -1.81 10.81 12.08
N ASN A 124 -2.75 11.66 11.67
CA ASN A 124 -4.16 11.56 12.07
C ASN A 124 -4.88 10.31 11.48
N ARG A 125 -4.28 9.66 10.47
CA ARG A 125 -4.79 8.41 9.87
C ARG A 125 -4.04 7.15 10.32
N ASP A 126 -3.06 7.28 11.20
CA ASP A 126 -2.19 6.19 11.65
C ASP A 126 -2.92 4.99 12.23
N TYR A 127 -4.01 5.25 12.96
CA TYR A 127 -4.86 4.18 13.50
C TYR A 127 -5.43 3.30 12.38
N ASN A 128 -5.92 3.91 11.29
CA ASN A 128 -6.48 3.17 10.17
C ASN A 128 -5.38 2.55 9.29
N ILE A 129 -4.24 3.22 9.12
CA ILE A 129 -3.08 2.63 8.41
C ILE A 129 -2.65 1.33 9.11
N ARG A 130 -2.58 1.33 10.45
CA ARG A 130 -2.23 0.12 11.24
C ARG A 130 -3.31 -0.95 11.20
N ARG A 131 -4.59 -0.57 11.17
CA ARG A 131 -5.67 -1.55 10.97
C ARG A 131 -5.60 -2.22 9.59
N LEU A 132 -5.28 -1.46 8.54
CA LEU A 132 -5.04 -2.01 7.22
C LEU A 132 -3.81 -2.93 7.21
N ALA A 133 -2.71 -2.51 7.83
CA ALA A 133 -1.50 -3.32 7.98
C ALA A 133 -1.78 -4.65 8.71
N SER A 134 -2.52 -4.62 9.82
CA SER A 134 -2.93 -5.82 10.58
C SER A 134 -3.77 -6.76 9.71
N TRP A 135 -4.78 -6.21 9.02
CA TRP A 135 -5.64 -7.00 8.12
C TRP A 135 -4.81 -7.68 7.02
N ILE A 136 -3.88 -6.95 6.40
CA ILE A 136 -3.02 -7.50 5.36
C ILE A 136 -2.17 -8.63 5.95
N LYS A 137 -1.50 -8.44 7.10
CA LYS A 137 -0.74 -9.52 7.77
C LYS A 137 -1.59 -10.76 8.07
N GLU A 138 -2.80 -10.55 8.57
CA GLU A 138 -3.72 -11.62 8.96
C GLU A 138 -4.33 -12.37 7.76
N SER A 139 -4.36 -11.76 6.57
CA SER A 139 -4.85 -12.40 5.34
C SER A 139 -3.98 -13.57 4.86
N LYS A 140 -2.74 -13.67 5.34
CA LYS A 140 -1.78 -14.77 5.08
C LYS A 140 -1.58 -15.10 3.59
N ARG A 141 -1.57 -14.07 2.74
CA ARG A 141 -1.35 -14.17 1.29
C ARG A 141 -0.58 -12.97 0.76
N PRO A 142 0.00 -13.04 -0.45
CA PRO A 142 0.52 -11.88 -1.14
C PRO A 142 -0.56 -10.82 -1.38
N VAL A 143 -0.28 -9.58 -0.99
CA VAL A 143 -1.13 -8.41 -1.24
C VAL A 143 -0.35 -7.35 -2.01
N PHE A 144 -0.97 -6.77 -3.03
CA PHE A 144 -0.46 -5.64 -3.79
C PHE A 144 -1.25 -4.39 -3.42
N LEU A 145 -0.66 -3.49 -2.62
CA LEU A 145 -1.34 -2.28 -2.15
C LEU A 145 -1.05 -1.10 -3.07
N ARG A 146 -2.07 -0.64 -3.81
CA ARG A 146 -2.00 0.50 -4.74
C ARG A 146 -2.30 1.78 -3.97
N ILE A 147 -1.24 2.39 -3.43
CA ILE A 147 -1.33 3.56 -2.52
C ILE A 147 -1.62 4.82 -3.34
N GLY A 148 -2.80 5.41 -3.15
CA GLY A 148 -3.17 6.63 -3.86
C GLY A 148 -3.06 6.46 -5.37
N TYR A 149 -3.73 5.43 -5.88
CA TYR A 149 -3.72 5.04 -7.29
C TYR A 149 -4.09 6.20 -8.22
N GLU A 150 -3.61 6.14 -9.48
CA GLU A 150 -3.74 7.21 -10.48
C GLU A 150 -3.28 8.57 -9.95
N PHE A 151 -2.06 8.60 -9.39
CA PHE A 151 -1.54 9.75 -8.64
C PHE A 151 -1.41 11.03 -9.47
N ASP A 152 -1.19 10.88 -10.77
CA ASP A 152 -1.01 11.93 -11.76
C ASP A 152 -2.32 12.29 -12.48
N GLY A 153 -3.40 11.56 -12.22
CA GLY A 153 -4.70 11.81 -12.81
C GLY A 153 -5.35 13.10 -12.26
N PRO A 154 -5.91 13.96 -13.12
CA PRO A 154 -6.50 15.24 -12.69
C PRO A 154 -7.73 15.07 -11.80
N HIS A 155 -8.40 13.92 -11.84
CA HIS A 155 -9.56 13.62 -11.02
C HIS A 155 -9.21 13.42 -9.54
N ASN A 156 -8.00 12.95 -9.23
CA ASN A 156 -7.50 12.81 -7.86
C ASN A 156 -6.86 14.10 -7.34
N ASN A 157 -6.24 14.89 -8.23
CA ASN A 157 -5.71 16.22 -7.95
C ASN A 157 -4.75 16.26 -6.73
N TYR A 158 -3.91 15.24 -6.57
CA TYR A 158 -2.91 15.20 -5.52
C TYR A 158 -1.85 16.28 -5.73
N ASN A 159 -1.42 16.92 -4.65
CA ASN A 159 -0.20 17.74 -4.67
C ASN A 159 1.04 16.83 -4.70
N PRO A 160 1.99 16.99 -5.65
CA PRO A 160 3.12 16.07 -5.79
C PRO A 160 3.99 15.94 -4.53
N SER A 161 4.28 17.06 -3.85
CA SER A 161 5.11 17.04 -2.64
C SER A 161 4.41 16.35 -1.47
N ASN A 162 3.12 16.60 -1.30
CA ASN A 162 2.33 15.95 -0.26
C ASN A 162 2.10 14.47 -0.58
N TYR A 163 1.91 14.11 -1.84
CA TYR A 163 1.77 12.73 -2.28
C TYR A 163 3.00 11.90 -1.89
N ILE A 164 4.21 12.41 -2.18
CA ILE A 164 5.47 11.74 -1.81
C ILE A 164 5.51 11.48 -0.29
N LYS A 165 5.28 12.52 0.53
CA LYS A 165 5.33 12.40 2.00
C LYS A 165 4.25 11.45 2.54
N MET A 166 3.04 11.53 2.01
CA MET A 166 1.93 10.64 2.37
C MET A 166 2.26 9.18 2.04
N TYR A 167 2.78 8.92 0.83
CA TYR A 167 3.15 7.57 0.40
C TYR A 167 4.25 7.01 1.30
N GLN A 168 5.31 7.78 1.54
CA GLN A 168 6.41 7.40 2.42
C GLN A 168 5.94 7.09 3.83
N HIS A 169 5.07 7.94 4.40
CA HIS A 169 4.52 7.74 5.74
C HIS A 169 3.72 6.43 5.87
N ILE A 170 2.91 6.08 4.86
CA ILE A 170 2.15 4.82 4.87
C ILE A 170 3.11 3.61 4.88
N VAL A 171 4.13 3.63 4.01
CA VAL A 171 5.12 2.55 3.93
C VAL A 171 5.92 2.45 5.24
N ASP A 172 6.34 3.58 5.81
CA ASP A 172 7.04 3.60 7.09
C ASP A 172 6.20 2.96 8.21
N VAL A 173 4.89 3.24 8.27
CA VAL A 173 3.99 2.59 9.24
C VAL A 173 3.86 1.09 8.97
N PHE A 174 3.83 0.66 7.70
CA PHE A 174 3.80 -0.77 7.37
C PHE A 174 5.10 -1.49 7.77
N ASP A 175 6.24 -0.81 7.64
CA ASP A 175 7.53 -1.32 8.11
C ASP A 175 7.56 -1.43 9.64
N GLU A 176 7.04 -0.42 10.36
CA GLU A 176 6.85 -0.46 11.81
C GLU A 176 5.98 -1.65 12.26
N GLU A 177 4.93 -1.95 11.51
CA GLU A 177 4.04 -3.10 11.74
C GLU A 177 4.60 -4.42 11.20
N ARG A 178 5.77 -4.42 10.55
CA ARG A 178 6.42 -5.59 9.91
C ARG A 178 5.45 -6.33 8.98
N VAL A 179 4.83 -5.61 8.05
CA VAL A 179 3.95 -6.20 7.03
C VAL A 179 4.81 -6.82 5.92
N LEU A 180 5.14 -8.10 6.08
CA LEU A 180 6.02 -8.82 5.15
C LEU A 180 5.30 -9.38 3.91
N ASN A 181 3.97 -9.41 3.92
CA ASN A 181 3.15 -9.97 2.85
C ASN A 181 2.48 -8.91 1.97
N CYS A 182 3.07 -7.71 1.91
CA CYS A 182 2.61 -6.60 1.09
C CYS A 182 3.72 -6.10 0.17
N ASP A 183 3.40 -5.93 -1.11
CA ASP A 183 4.16 -5.13 -2.07
C ASP A 183 3.43 -3.80 -2.32
N PHE A 184 4.15 -2.69 -2.32
CA PHE A 184 3.63 -1.34 -2.54
C PHE A 184 3.67 -0.98 -4.03
N VAL A 185 2.50 -0.67 -4.58
CA VAL A 185 2.30 -0.39 -6.01
C VAL A 185 2.08 1.11 -6.22
N TRP A 186 2.92 1.71 -7.05
CA TRP A 186 2.83 3.11 -7.46
C TRP A 186 2.19 3.20 -8.85
N GLN A 187 0.89 3.54 -8.90
CA GLN A 187 0.06 3.49 -10.10
C GLN A 187 -0.20 4.87 -10.71
N SER A 188 0.23 5.07 -11.96
CA SER A 188 -0.12 6.21 -12.81
C SER A 188 -1.46 6.00 -13.54
N ASP A 189 -2.12 7.06 -13.97
CA ASP A 189 -3.26 6.99 -14.91
C ASP A 189 -2.86 6.55 -16.33
N GLY A 190 -1.55 6.51 -16.60
CA GLY A 190 -0.94 5.95 -17.80
C GLY A 190 -0.77 6.91 -18.98
N VAL A 191 -1.24 8.17 -18.90
CA VAL A 191 -1.25 9.07 -20.09
C VAL A 191 -0.24 10.22 -20.01
N HIS A 192 0.47 10.37 -18.89
CA HIS A 192 1.39 11.49 -18.67
C HIS A 192 2.86 11.17 -18.98
N ALA A 193 3.63 12.23 -19.26
CA ALA A 193 5.05 12.14 -19.58
C ALA A 193 5.93 11.95 -18.32
N SER A 194 7.15 11.45 -18.51
CA SER A 194 8.05 11.08 -17.40
C SER A 194 8.40 12.20 -16.43
N ASN A 195 8.40 13.46 -16.87
CA ASN A 195 8.66 14.61 -15.99
C ASN A 195 7.54 14.80 -14.96
N ILE A 196 6.29 14.50 -15.32
CA ILE A 196 5.16 14.51 -14.39
C ILE A 196 5.31 13.36 -13.42
N LEU A 197 5.55 12.13 -13.91
CA LEU A 197 5.76 10.96 -13.06
C LEU A 197 6.85 11.19 -12.00
N ASN A 198 8.00 11.73 -12.41
CA ASN A 198 9.12 11.99 -11.50
C ASN A 198 8.77 12.97 -10.37
N SER A 199 7.78 13.87 -10.56
CA SER A 199 7.37 14.83 -9.52
C SER A 199 6.58 14.19 -8.38
N TYR A 200 6.02 12.99 -8.60
CA TYR A 200 5.28 12.21 -7.61
C TYR A 200 6.08 11.02 -7.05
N TYR A 201 7.31 10.80 -7.52
CA TYR A 201 8.05 9.56 -7.24
C TYR A 201 8.50 9.47 -5.77
N PRO A 202 8.00 8.49 -4.98
CA PRO A 202 8.33 8.39 -3.55
C PRO A 202 9.78 7.95 -3.25
N GLY A 203 10.48 7.43 -4.26
CA GLY A 203 11.85 6.93 -4.16
C GLY A 203 11.96 5.41 -4.29
N ASP A 204 13.13 4.94 -4.71
CA ASP A 204 13.35 3.52 -5.08
C ASP A 204 13.07 2.55 -3.92
N LYS A 205 13.28 2.99 -2.68
CA LYS A 205 13.06 2.20 -1.46
C LYS A 205 11.59 2.10 -1.05
N TYR A 206 10.72 2.96 -1.59
CA TYR A 206 9.32 3.02 -1.20
C TYR A 206 8.42 2.28 -2.19
N VAL A 207 8.89 2.07 -3.42
CA VAL A 207 8.09 1.50 -4.52
C VAL A 207 8.59 0.11 -4.85
N ASP A 208 7.74 -0.89 -4.66
CA ASP A 208 8.02 -2.27 -5.07
C ASP A 208 7.65 -2.46 -6.54
N TRP A 209 6.45 -2.03 -6.92
CA TRP A 209 5.91 -2.15 -8.26
C TRP A 209 5.57 -0.79 -8.85
N MET A 210 5.88 -0.62 -10.14
CA MET A 210 5.29 0.46 -10.92
C MET A 210 4.03 -0.02 -11.61
N ALA A 211 3.06 0.86 -11.81
CA ALA A 211 1.82 0.47 -12.45
C ALA A 211 1.19 1.59 -13.26
N PHE A 212 0.26 1.20 -14.14
CA PHE A 212 -0.57 2.14 -14.88
C PHE A 212 -1.95 1.58 -15.19
N SER A 213 -2.87 2.48 -15.51
CA SER A 213 -4.17 2.17 -16.08
C SER A 213 -4.10 2.12 -17.61
N TYR A 214 -4.69 1.10 -18.22
CA TYR A 214 -4.76 0.91 -19.67
C TYR A 214 -6.23 0.91 -20.10
N PHE A 215 -6.69 2.05 -20.62
CA PHE A 215 -8.03 2.17 -21.22
C PHE A 215 -8.00 2.24 -22.74
N GLY A 216 -6.83 2.46 -23.35
CA GLY A 216 -6.64 2.47 -24.79
C GLY A 216 -5.16 2.52 -25.18
N GLU A 217 -4.90 2.44 -26.49
CA GLU A 217 -3.55 2.49 -27.03
C GLU A 217 -2.80 3.78 -26.64
N GLY A 218 -1.49 3.64 -26.44
CA GLY A 218 -0.61 4.75 -26.05
C GLY A 218 -0.41 4.91 -24.54
N ALA A 219 -1.24 4.27 -23.71
CA ALA A 219 -1.08 4.27 -22.27
C ALA A 219 0.18 3.50 -21.82
N GLY A 220 0.80 3.96 -20.73
CA GLY A 220 1.84 3.25 -19.99
C GLY A 220 3.28 3.42 -20.48
N ASN A 221 3.50 4.03 -21.66
CA ASN A 221 4.85 4.16 -22.23
C ASN A 221 5.86 4.79 -21.26
N ALA A 222 5.50 5.89 -20.60
CA ALA A 222 6.40 6.60 -19.69
C ALA A 222 6.70 5.81 -18.41
N ILE A 223 5.70 5.11 -17.84
CA ILE A 223 5.90 4.32 -16.63
C ILE A 223 6.73 3.06 -16.91
N ILE A 224 6.51 2.40 -18.05
CA ILE A 224 7.26 1.21 -18.47
C ILE A 224 8.75 1.57 -18.62
N GLU A 225 9.05 2.67 -19.31
CA GLU A 225 10.44 3.12 -19.48
C GLU A 225 11.09 3.54 -18.16
N LEU A 226 10.33 4.12 -17.24
CA LEU A 226 10.83 4.42 -15.90
C LEU A 226 11.11 3.14 -15.10
N ALA A 227 10.21 2.15 -15.18
CA ALA A 227 10.36 0.87 -14.51
C ALA A 227 11.60 0.11 -15.00
N LYS A 228 11.85 0.10 -16.31
CA LYS A 228 13.08 -0.43 -16.93
C LYS A 228 14.34 0.19 -16.33
N ARG A 229 14.38 1.53 -16.25
CA ARG A 229 15.54 2.24 -15.67
C ARG A 229 15.73 1.97 -14.18
N LYS A 230 14.65 1.67 -13.45
CA LYS A 230 14.66 1.44 -12.00
C LYS A 230 14.72 -0.04 -11.63
N GLY A 231 14.69 -0.95 -12.60
CA GLY A 231 14.66 -2.40 -12.37
C GLY A 231 13.40 -2.87 -11.63
N LYS A 232 12.25 -2.22 -11.87
CA LYS A 232 10.99 -2.53 -11.18
C LYS A 232 10.05 -3.34 -12.08
N PRO A 233 9.30 -4.31 -11.52
CA PRO A 233 8.21 -4.95 -12.26
C PRO A 233 7.06 -3.97 -12.47
N VAL A 234 6.29 -4.22 -13.53
CA VAL A 234 5.15 -3.40 -13.97
C VAL A 234 3.85 -4.20 -13.84
N MET A 235 2.84 -3.56 -13.27
CA MET A 235 1.46 -4.03 -13.24
C MET A 235 0.59 -3.13 -14.12
N ILE A 236 -0.19 -3.70 -15.02
CA ILE A 236 -1.34 -3.01 -15.60
C ILE A 236 -2.46 -3.15 -14.57
N ALA A 237 -2.65 -2.12 -13.74
CA ALA A 237 -3.46 -2.21 -12.52
C ALA A 237 -4.96 -1.99 -12.76
N GLU A 238 -5.31 -1.36 -13.88
CA GLU A 238 -6.67 -1.23 -14.36
C GLU A 238 -6.64 -1.42 -15.87
N ALA A 239 -7.43 -2.34 -16.40
CA ALA A 239 -7.55 -2.54 -17.83
C ALA A 239 -8.98 -2.85 -18.22
N THR A 240 -9.56 -2.03 -19.09
CA THR A 240 -10.89 -2.27 -19.65
C THR A 240 -11.01 -1.64 -21.05
N PRO A 241 -11.72 -2.27 -22.00
CA PRO A 241 -12.00 -1.72 -23.33
C PRO A 241 -12.98 -0.53 -23.26
N MET A 242 -12.57 0.55 -22.59
CA MET A 242 -13.36 1.74 -22.38
C MET A 242 -13.90 2.28 -23.71
N GLY A 243 -15.21 2.51 -23.78
CA GLY A 243 -15.89 2.97 -24.98
C GLY A 243 -16.48 1.86 -25.84
N PHE A 244 -16.20 0.59 -25.53
CA PHE A 244 -16.81 -0.56 -26.20
C PHE A 244 -17.84 -1.24 -25.29
N ASP A 245 -19.00 -1.54 -25.87
CA ASP A 245 -20.02 -2.39 -25.26
C ASP A 245 -19.90 -3.80 -25.85
N LEU A 246 -19.30 -4.74 -25.14
CA LEU A 246 -19.07 -6.09 -25.68
C LEU A 246 -20.36 -6.86 -25.97
N GLU A 247 -21.48 -6.53 -25.29
CA GLU A 247 -22.77 -7.18 -25.49
C GLU A 247 -23.42 -6.70 -26.80
N ASP A 248 -23.36 -5.39 -27.07
CA ASP A 248 -24.10 -4.78 -28.18
C ASP A 248 -23.24 -4.33 -29.37
N THR A 249 -21.90 -4.39 -29.29
CA THR A 249 -21.02 -3.90 -30.36
C THR A 249 -21.01 -4.80 -31.61
N THR A 250 -20.89 -4.15 -32.77
CA THR A 250 -20.61 -4.81 -34.06
C THR A 250 -19.13 -4.74 -34.44
N GLU A 251 -18.32 -4.06 -33.63
CA GLU A 251 -16.92 -3.83 -33.91
C GLU A 251 -16.06 -5.04 -33.52
N ASP A 252 -14.92 -5.19 -34.20
CA ASP A 252 -13.91 -6.18 -33.81
C ASP A 252 -13.09 -5.69 -32.61
N VAL A 253 -13.70 -5.68 -31.43
CA VAL A 253 -13.07 -5.19 -30.19
C VAL A 253 -11.80 -5.97 -29.85
N TRP A 254 -11.73 -7.26 -30.19
CA TRP A 254 -10.51 -8.05 -30.01
C TRP A 254 -9.33 -7.40 -30.72
N SER A 255 -9.46 -7.13 -32.03
CA SER A 255 -8.39 -6.51 -32.81
C SER A 255 -8.16 -5.04 -32.45
N LYS A 256 -9.18 -4.32 -31.98
CA LYS A 256 -9.07 -2.88 -31.65
C LYS A 256 -8.53 -2.58 -30.27
N TRP A 257 -8.65 -3.49 -29.31
CA TRP A 257 -8.27 -3.22 -27.92
C TRP A 257 -7.48 -4.35 -27.25
N PHE A 258 -7.97 -5.60 -27.33
CA PHE A 258 -7.31 -6.73 -26.66
C PHE A 258 -5.96 -7.09 -27.31
N SER A 259 -5.91 -7.22 -28.64
CA SER A 259 -4.67 -7.50 -29.35
C SER A 259 -3.60 -6.41 -29.10
N PRO A 260 -3.92 -5.10 -29.16
CA PRO A 260 -2.98 -4.06 -28.76
C PRO A 260 -2.48 -4.19 -27.31
N LEU A 261 -3.36 -4.50 -26.35
CA LEU A 261 -2.99 -4.75 -24.96
C LEU A 261 -2.00 -5.92 -24.86
N PHE A 262 -2.33 -7.08 -25.41
CA PHE A 262 -1.45 -8.26 -25.33
C PHE A 262 -0.13 -8.03 -26.08
N ASN A 263 -0.15 -7.36 -27.23
CA ASN A 263 1.08 -6.95 -27.93
C ASN A 263 1.97 -6.02 -27.09
N LEU A 264 1.38 -5.11 -26.29
CA LEU A 264 2.14 -4.27 -25.36
C LEU A 264 2.80 -5.13 -24.27
N ILE A 265 2.05 -6.09 -23.72
CA ILE A 265 2.49 -7.01 -22.67
C ILE A 265 3.61 -7.93 -23.16
N GLU A 266 3.53 -8.43 -24.39
CA GLU A 266 4.56 -9.28 -24.99
C GLU A 266 5.86 -8.53 -25.27
N LYS A 267 5.76 -7.26 -25.69
CA LYS A 267 6.94 -6.44 -26.01
C LYS A 267 7.73 -5.96 -24.79
N ASN A 268 7.17 -6.06 -23.59
CA ASN A 268 7.76 -5.53 -22.37
C ASN A 268 7.78 -6.60 -21.26
N ASN A 269 8.94 -7.24 -21.09
CA ASN A 269 9.15 -8.28 -20.07
C ASN A 269 8.98 -7.79 -18.63
N GLU A 270 9.05 -6.47 -18.43
CA GLU A 270 8.81 -5.81 -17.15
C GLU A 270 7.34 -5.92 -16.74
N ILE A 271 6.41 -6.12 -17.69
CA ILE A 271 5.00 -6.32 -17.36
C ILE A 271 4.80 -7.75 -16.82
N LYS A 272 4.54 -7.81 -15.51
CA LYS A 272 4.41 -9.05 -14.74
C LYS A 272 2.99 -9.29 -14.22
N ALA A 273 2.07 -8.35 -14.39
CA ALA A 273 0.67 -8.51 -13.97
C ALA A 273 -0.31 -7.71 -14.86
N LEU A 274 -1.49 -8.29 -15.09
CA LEU A 274 -2.64 -7.63 -15.70
C LEU A 274 -3.85 -7.78 -14.77
N ALA A 275 -4.42 -6.65 -14.34
CA ALA A 275 -5.69 -6.56 -13.64
C ALA A 275 -6.79 -6.13 -14.62
N TYR A 276 -7.49 -7.12 -15.18
CA TYR A 276 -8.58 -6.89 -16.12
C TYR A 276 -9.89 -6.66 -15.37
N ILE A 277 -10.60 -5.60 -15.73
CA ILE A 277 -11.89 -5.24 -15.13
C ILE A 277 -13.01 -5.79 -16.00
N ASN A 278 -13.73 -6.80 -15.51
CA ASN A 278 -14.74 -7.58 -16.24
C ASN A 278 -16.17 -7.21 -15.78
N VAL A 279 -16.63 -6.01 -16.15
CA VAL A 279 -17.78 -5.33 -15.57
C VAL A 279 -18.73 -4.85 -16.67
N ASP A 280 -20.03 -4.97 -16.41
CA ASP A 280 -21.03 -4.16 -17.11
C ASP A 280 -21.02 -2.76 -16.46
N TRP A 281 -20.26 -1.83 -17.03
CA TRP A 281 -20.13 -0.48 -16.46
C TRP A 281 -21.45 0.30 -16.62
N ASN A 282 -22.23 -0.03 -17.64
CA ASN A 282 -23.53 0.58 -17.90
C ASN A 282 -24.56 0.23 -16.81
N ALA A 283 -24.39 -0.89 -16.10
CA ALA A 283 -25.21 -1.27 -14.95
C ALA A 283 -24.85 -0.54 -13.64
N GLN A 284 -23.68 0.08 -13.55
CA GLN A 284 -23.18 0.69 -12.32
C GLN A 284 -23.47 2.21 -12.27
N PRO A 285 -24.21 2.73 -11.26
CA PRO A 285 -24.66 4.13 -11.24
C PRO A 285 -23.55 5.19 -11.33
N MET A 286 -22.36 4.93 -10.79
CA MET A 286 -21.23 5.87 -10.86
C MET A 286 -20.78 6.07 -12.30
N TRP A 287 -20.68 4.99 -13.06
CA TRP A 287 -20.14 5.01 -14.42
C TRP A 287 -21.20 5.40 -15.44
N LYS A 288 -22.42 4.87 -15.31
CA LYS A 288 -23.58 5.26 -16.13
C LYS A 288 -23.82 6.77 -16.14
N ASN A 289 -23.59 7.44 -15.01
CA ASN A 289 -23.83 8.87 -14.85
C ASN A 289 -22.56 9.74 -14.97
N SER A 290 -21.42 9.15 -15.33
CA SER A 290 -20.14 9.86 -15.40
C SER A 290 -20.00 10.80 -16.61
N GLY A 291 -20.85 10.64 -17.63
CA GLY A 291 -20.72 11.33 -18.91
C GLY A 291 -19.65 10.75 -19.84
N ILE A 292 -18.96 9.69 -19.39
CA ILE A 292 -18.00 8.91 -20.18
C ILE A 292 -18.66 7.60 -20.59
N ASN A 293 -18.47 7.19 -21.85
CA ASN A 293 -18.89 5.87 -22.31
C ASN A 293 -17.87 4.82 -21.81
N TRP A 294 -18.17 4.17 -20.70
CA TRP A 294 -17.36 3.06 -20.19
C TRP A 294 -17.65 1.76 -20.93
N GLY A 295 -18.93 1.46 -21.17
CA GLY A 295 -19.40 0.31 -21.93
C GLY A 295 -19.60 -0.96 -21.10
N ASP A 296 -19.38 -2.11 -21.71
CA ASP A 296 -19.47 -3.42 -21.08
C ASP A 296 -18.21 -4.20 -21.43
N SER A 297 -17.44 -4.57 -20.41
CA SER A 297 -16.18 -5.29 -20.55
C SER A 297 -16.26 -6.74 -20.13
N ARG A 298 -17.46 -7.29 -19.90
CA ARG A 298 -17.64 -8.71 -19.59
C ARG A 298 -17.18 -9.56 -20.78
N ILE A 299 -16.08 -10.29 -20.64
CA ILE A 299 -15.53 -11.13 -21.72
C ILE A 299 -16.56 -12.15 -22.21
N GLN A 300 -17.39 -12.66 -21.31
CA GLN A 300 -18.33 -13.74 -21.57
C GLN A 300 -19.55 -13.36 -22.42
N VAL A 301 -19.86 -12.07 -22.59
CA VAL A 301 -21.03 -11.65 -23.39
C VAL A 301 -20.74 -11.63 -24.89
N ASN A 302 -19.46 -11.71 -25.28
CA ASN A 302 -19.04 -11.72 -26.67
C ASN A 302 -18.27 -13.00 -27.02
N GLN A 303 -18.87 -13.88 -27.82
CA GLN A 303 -18.32 -15.21 -28.11
C GLN A 303 -16.93 -15.18 -28.75
N LYS A 304 -16.65 -14.19 -29.62
CA LYS A 304 -15.35 -14.04 -30.26
C LYS A 304 -14.28 -13.64 -29.24
N VAL A 305 -14.57 -12.63 -28.42
CA VAL A 305 -13.67 -12.17 -27.35
C VAL A 305 -13.44 -13.30 -26.34
N LEU A 306 -14.49 -14.01 -25.91
CA LEU A 306 -14.38 -15.15 -25.01
C LEU A 306 -13.45 -16.25 -25.53
N ASN A 307 -13.61 -16.65 -26.80
CA ASN A 307 -12.78 -17.69 -27.40
C ASN A 307 -11.31 -17.25 -27.50
N ASN A 308 -11.08 -16.03 -27.95
CA ASN A 308 -9.73 -15.50 -28.10
C ASN A 308 -9.05 -15.28 -26.75
N TRP A 309 -9.78 -14.75 -25.76
CA TRP A 309 -9.28 -14.58 -24.40
C TRP A 309 -8.87 -15.91 -23.77
N LYS A 310 -9.68 -16.97 -23.94
CA LYS A 310 -9.33 -18.32 -23.49
C LYS A 310 -8.07 -18.84 -24.18
N SER A 311 -7.91 -18.59 -25.48
CA SER A 311 -6.70 -18.98 -26.20
C SER A 311 -5.47 -18.25 -25.66
N GLU A 312 -5.56 -16.93 -25.50
CA GLU A 312 -4.49 -16.05 -25.05
C GLU A 312 -4.05 -16.36 -23.61
N THR A 313 -5.01 -16.51 -22.71
CA THR A 313 -4.74 -16.70 -21.27
C THR A 313 -4.48 -18.16 -20.89
N ASN A 314 -4.34 -19.08 -21.85
CA ASN A 314 -4.13 -20.50 -21.59
C ASN A 314 -2.89 -21.09 -22.29
N ASP A 315 -1.99 -20.23 -22.75
CA ASP A 315 -0.69 -20.59 -23.33
C ASP A 315 0.36 -21.07 -22.29
N GLY A 316 0.03 -20.95 -21.00
CA GLY A 316 0.89 -21.29 -19.87
C GLY A 316 1.76 -20.14 -19.36
N THR A 317 1.74 -18.96 -19.96
CA THR A 317 2.44 -17.76 -19.45
C THR A 317 1.64 -17.08 -18.34
N TRP A 318 0.32 -17.12 -18.43
CA TRP A 318 -0.60 -16.54 -17.45
C TRP A 318 -0.81 -17.46 -16.24
N LEU A 319 -0.36 -17.00 -15.08
CA LEU A 319 -0.62 -17.64 -13.80
C LEU A 319 -2.10 -17.47 -13.41
N LYS A 320 -2.66 -18.55 -12.87
CA LYS A 320 -4.01 -18.66 -12.32
C LYS A 320 -3.91 -19.17 -10.88
N SER A 321 -5.03 -19.23 -10.16
CA SER A 321 -5.06 -19.84 -8.82
C SER A 321 -4.62 -21.31 -8.89
N SER A 322 -3.72 -21.70 -7.99
CA SER A 322 -3.22 -23.08 -7.82
C SER A 322 -2.54 -23.21 -6.46
N SER A 323 -2.40 -24.43 -5.93
CA SER A 323 -1.70 -24.66 -4.64
C SER A 323 -0.27 -24.13 -4.63
N GLU A 324 0.38 -24.07 -5.79
CA GLU A 324 1.77 -23.63 -5.93
C GLU A 324 1.91 -22.13 -6.17
N LEU A 325 0.80 -21.38 -6.35
CA LEU A 325 0.87 -19.98 -6.76
C LEU A 325 1.71 -19.16 -5.77
N PHE A 326 1.41 -19.24 -4.47
CA PHE A 326 2.10 -18.43 -3.47
C PHE A 326 3.58 -18.79 -3.34
N THR A 327 3.92 -20.08 -3.35
CA THR A 327 5.30 -20.55 -3.37
C THR A 327 6.04 -20.05 -4.61
N SER A 328 5.39 -20.07 -5.79
CA SER A 328 5.98 -19.58 -7.04
C SER A 328 6.22 -18.07 -7.06
N LEU A 329 5.51 -17.32 -6.20
CA LEU A 329 5.70 -15.89 -5.98
C LEU A 329 6.65 -15.58 -4.80
N GLY A 330 7.26 -16.59 -4.18
CA GLY A 330 8.18 -16.38 -3.05
C GLY A 330 7.49 -16.12 -1.70
N TYR A 331 6.22 -16.50 -1.54
CA TYR A 331 5.50 -16.41 -0.27
C TYR A 331 5.56 -17.75 0.52
N PRO A 332 5.79 -17.73 1.85
CA PRO A 332 5.99 -16.56 2.70
C PRO A 332 7.35 -15.90 2.49
N PHE A 333 7.36 -14.57 2.43
CA PHE A 333 8.60 -13.78 2.43
C PHE A 333 9.17 -13.75 3.85
N LEU A 334 10.47 -14.03 3.97
CA LEU A 334 11.19 -14.02 5.24
C LEU A 334 12.20 -12.87 5.22
N ALA A 335 12.14 -12.01 6.23
CA ALA A 335 13.13 -10.95 6.44
C ALA A 335 13.92 -11.22 7.72
N GLU A 336 15.24 -11.37 7.59
CA GLU A 336 16.16 -11.51 8.72
C GLU A 336 16.44 -10.16 9.41
N GLU A 337 16.21 -9.05 8.71
CA GLU A 337 16.47 -7.72 9.23
C GLU A 337 15.43 -7.28 10.28
N ASN A 338 15.95 -6.77 11.41
CA ASN A 338 15.18 -5.98 12.36
C ASN A 338 15.31 -4.53 11.94
N CYS A 339 14.30 -4.01 11.24
CA CYS A 339 14.23 -2.61 10.87
C CYS A 339 14.12 -1.76 12.13
N PHE A 340 15.25 -1.22 12.58
CA PHE A 340 15.28 -0.30 13.70
C PHE A 340 14.73 1.05 13.25
N ALA A 341 13.66 1.50 13.89
CA ALA A 341 13.33 2.92 13.86
C ALA A 341 14.41 3.67 14.64
N THR A 342 15.47 4.13 13.95
CA THR A 342 16.39 5.11 14.52
C THR A 342 15.64 6.43 14.58
N VAL A 343 15.13 6.82 15.74
CA VAL A 343 14.40 8.09 15.88
C VAL A 343 15.31 9.16 16.46
N THR A 344 15.71 10.08 15.60
CA THR A 344 16.36 11.37 15.86
C THR A 344 15.30 12.49 15.94
N SER A 345 14.83 12.75 17.14
CA SER A 345 14.21 14.04 17.50
C SER A 345 14.56 14.41 18.94
N LEU A 346 15.85 14.33 19.22
CA LEU A 346 16.44 14.97 20.39
C LEU A 346 16.71 16.43 20.00
N GLU A 347 16.77 17.35 20.96
CA GLU A 347 17.43 18.64 20.71
C GLU A 347 18.80 18.36 20.06
N GLN A 348 19.25 19.22 19.15
CA GLN A 348 20.40 18.95 18.27
C GLN A 348 21.65 18.47 19.03
N ASP A 349 21.77 18.90 20.28
CA ASP A 349 22.88 18.60 21.18
C ASP A 349 22.76 17.24 21.89
N LEU A 350 21.57 16.65 21.96
CA LEU A 350 21.28 15.38 22.65
C LEU A 350 21.13 14.21 21.66
N ALA A 351 20.86 14.48 20.38
CA ALA A 351 20.67 13.48 19.31
C ALA A 351 21.86 12.54 19.12
N SER A 352 23.06 13.05 19.35
CA SER A 352 24.29 12.26 19.27
C SER A 352 24.56 11.44 20.53
N GLN A 353 23.81 11.62 21.61
CA GLN A 353 24.16 11.16 22.95
C GLN A 353 23.16 10.15 23.56
N ILE A 354 21.97 9.97 22.97
CA ILE A 354 20.97 8.98 23.39
C ILE A 354 20.53 8.15 22.19
N THR A 355 20.57 6.82 22.32
CA THR A 355 20.02 5.90 21.34
C THR A 355 18.90 5.09 21.97
N VAL A 356 17.77 4.91 21.28
CA VAL A 356 16.67 4.06 21.78
C VAL A 356 16.30 3.03 20.73
N TYR A 357 16.22 1.78 21.17
CA TYR A 357 15.85 0.62 20.39
C TYR A 357 14.59 0.01 21.01
N SER A 358 13.67 -0.48 20.18
CA SER A 358 12.47 -1.18 20.66
C SER A 358 12.26 -2.47 19.86
N ASN A 359 11.80 -3.51 20.53
CA ASN A 359 11.27 -4.72 19.90
C ASN A 359 9.92 -5.11 20.55
N LEU A 360 9.45 -6.33 20.27
CA LEU A 360 8.13 -6.81 20.72
C LEU A 360 7.96 -6.90 22.25
N SER A 361 9.06 -6.98 22.99
CA SER A 361 9.06 -7.28 24.42
C SER A 361 10.03 -6.44 25.24
N ASN A 362 10.82 -5.57 24.60
CA ASN A 362 11.89 -4.83 25.25
C ASN A 362 12.09 -3.46 24.62
N LEU A 363 12.30 -2.47 25.47
CA LEU A 363 12.79 -1.15 25.12
C LEU A 363 14.21 -1.04 25.66
N LYS A 364 15.19 -0.86 24.77
CA LYS A 364 16.59 -0.63 25.12
C LYS A 364 16.92 0.86 24.94
N ILE A 365 17.44 1.50 25.97
CA ILE A 365 17.88 2.90 25.92
C ILE A 365 19.37 2.92 26.24
N GLU A 366 20.18 3.44 25.35
CA GLU A 366 21.62 3.65 25.54
C GLU A 366 21.90 5.13 25.73
N LEU A 367 22.52 5.47 26.86
CA LEU A 367 22.98 6.81 27.19
C LEU A 367 24.50 6.87 27.04
N LYS A 368 25.05 7.81 26.27
CA LYS A 368 26.50 8.01 26.16
C LYS A 368 27.07 8.70 27.40
N ASP A 369 28.39 8.57 27.59
CA ASP A 369 29.13 8.93 28.82
C ASP A 369 28.97 10.39 29.31
N ASN A 370 28.47 11.31 28.48
CA ASN A 370 28.44 12.75 28.76
C ASN A 370 27.05 13.31 29.09
N ILE A 371 26.01 12.48 29.18
CA ILE A 371 24.66 12.93 29.58
C ILE A 371 24.42 12.72 31.07
N SER A 372 23.99 13.79 31.74
CA SER A 372 23.45 13.74 33.11
C SER A 372 21.92 13.70 33.05
N ILE A 373 21.34 12.50 33.11
CA ILE A 373 19.91 12.32 33.37
C ILE A 373 19.77 11.85 34.82
N HIS A 374 18.93 12.54 35.59
CA HIS A 374 18.61 12.16 36.96
C HIS A 374 17.47 11.15 37.00
N GLN A 375 16.51 11.29 36.09
CA GLN A 375 15.29 10.50 36.08
C GLN A 375 14.77 10.28 34.65
N LEU A 376 14.34 9.05 34.36
CA LEU A 376 13.56 8.66 33.20
C LEU A 376 12.18 8.19 33.67
N THR A 377 11.12 8.72 33.07
CA THR A 377 9.74 8.31 33.30
C THR A 377 9.14 7.79 31.99
N ILE A 378 8.46 6.66 32.03
CA ILE A 378 7.74 6.08 30.89
C ILE A 378 6.24 6.15 31.15
N ILE A 379 5.48 6.71 30.22
CA ILE A 379 4.04 6.95 30.35
C ILE A 379 3.32 6.26 29.20
N GLU A 380 2.35 5.40 29.45
CA GLU A 380 1.51 4.86 28.37
C GLU A 380 0.51 5.94 27.90
N LEU A 381 0.54 6.29 26.61
CA LEU A 381 -0.24 7.41 26.07
C LEU A 381 -1.74 7.13 26.00
N GLY A 382 -2.14 5.87 25.88
CA GLY A 382 -3.56 5.49 25.88
C GLY A 382 -4.23 5.68 27.24
N SER A 383 -3.50 5.45 28.33
CA SER A 383 -4.04 5.51 29.70
C SER A 383 -3.54 6.71 30.52
N GLY A 384 -2.48 7.38 30.08
CA GLY A 384 -1.75 8.39 30.84
C GLY A 384 -0.99 7.83 32.05
N LYS A 385 -0.93 6.50 32.21
CA LYS A 385 -0.33 5.86 33.37
C LYS A 385 1.20 5.89 33.29
N VAL A 386 1.87 6.26 34.38
CA VAL A 386 3.31 6.04 34.55
C VAL A 386 3.56 4.53 34.71
N ILE A 387 4.32 3.98 33.77
CA ILE A 387 4.63 2.56 33.66
C ILE A 387 5.91 2.23 34.41
N GLU A 388 6.93 3.07 34.24
CA GLU A 388 8.23 2.90 34.86
C GLU A 388 8.80 4.27 35.21
N GLU A 389 9.53 4.33 36.34
CA GLU A 389 10.33 5.48 36.72
C GLU A 389 11.71 4.99 37.17
N VAL A 390 12.74 5.36 36.41
CA VAL A 390 14.12 4.93 36.63
C VAL A 390 14.94 6.13 37.07
N LYS A 391 15.52 6.03 38.27
CA LYS A 391 16.55 6.98 38.72
C LYS A 391 17.90 6.55 38.18
N LEU A 392 18.63 7.49 37.62
CA LEU A 392 19.89 7.25 36.94
C LEU A 392 21.03 7.94 37.69
N ASP A 393 22.08 7.18 37.97
CA ASP A 393 23.35 7.73 38.45
C ASP A 393 24.17 8.17 37.23
N LYS A 394 24.71 9.39 37.26
CA LYS A 394 25.32 10.18 36.15
C LYS A 394 26.44 9.50 35.32
N LYS A 395 26.19 8.35 34.70
CA LYS A 395 27.13 7.58 33.88
C LYS A 395 26.41 6.95 32.68
N SER A 396 27.17 6.61 31.65
CA SER A 396 26.69 5.77 30.54
C SER A 396 26.01 4.53 31.11
N THR A 397 24.77 4.34 30.69
CA THR A 397 23.93 3.23 31.13
C THR A 397 23.12 2.74 29.95
N THR A 398 23.00 1.42 29.90
CA THR A 398 22.03 0.73 29.05
C THR A 398 20.87 0.33 29.94
N LEU A 399 19.69 0.83 29.63
CA LEU A 399 18.44 0.38 30.24
C LEU A 399 17.78 -0.61 29.31
N GLU A 400 17.41 -1.77 29.83
CA GLU A 400 16.53 -2.71 29.15
C GLU A 400 15.25 -2.83 29.97
N LEU A 401 14.14 -2.45 29.36
CA LEU A 401 12.84 -2.36 30.01
C LEU A 401 11.88 -3.33 29.33
N PRO A 402 11.44 -4.40 30.02
CA PRO A 402 10.53 -5.38 29.47
C PRO A 402 9.11 -4.81 29.38
N LEU A 403 8.88 -3.98 28.37
CA LEU A 403 7.61 -3.34 28.10
C LEU A 403 6.81 -4.19 27.12
N ARG A 404 5.52 -4.36 27.41
CA ARG A 404 4.56 -4.95 26.47
C ARG A 404 4.34 -4.02 25.29
N SER A 405 3.75 -4.53 24.21
CA SER A 405 3.34 -3.72 23.08
C SER A 405 2.40 -2.57 23.51
N GLY A 406 2.67 -1.35 23.06
CA GLY A 406 1.85 -0.19 23.34
C GLY A 406 2.52 1.12 22.94
N LEU A 407 1.77 2.23 23.07
CA LEU A 407 2.26 3.58 22.79
C LEU A 407 2.74 4.25 24.09
N TYR A 408 4.00 4.64 24.17
CA TYR A 408 4.64 5.17 25.38
C TYR A 408 5.30 6.53 25.16
N SER A 409 5.21 7.44 26.11
CA SER A 409 6.00 8.66 26.19
C SER A 409 7.17 8.45 27.15
N LEU A 410 8.40 8.67 26.70
CA LEU A 410 9.58 8.76 27.56
C LEU A 410 9.81 10.22 27.91
N VAL A 411 9.91 10.50 29.20
CA VAL A 411 10.16 11.82 29.76
C VAL A 411 11.43 11.76 30.60
N MET A 412 12.44 12.56 30.28
CA MET A 412 13.70 12.58 31.02
C MET A 412 13.90 13.92 31.72
N TYR A 413 14.46 13.88 32.93
CA TYR A 413 14.71 15.05 33.76
C TYR A 413 16.20 15.18 34.12
N ASN A 414 16.69 16.42 34.15
CA ASN A 414 18.04 16.72 34.59
C ASN A 414 18.11 16.78 36.14
N ASP A 415 19.29 17.01 36.67
CA ASP A 415 19.52 17.15 38.12
C ASP A 415 18.78 18.33 38.77
N LEU A 416 18.29 19.28 37.98
CA LEU A 416 17.52 20.43 38.43
C LEU A 416 16.00 20.16 38.39
N GLY A 417 15.58 18.96 37.95
CA GLY A 417 14.18 18.60 37.78
C GLY A 417 13.52 19.21 36.54
N GLU A 418 14.31 19.77 35.63
CA GLU A 418 13.81 20.32 34.37
C GLU A 418 13.62 19.19 33.36
N GLN A 419 12.50 19.23 32.64
CA GLN A 419 12.21 18.27 31.58
C GLN A 419 13.15 18.50 30.39
N ILE A 420 13.94 17.50 30.04
CA ILE A 420 14.91 17.55 28.94
C ILE A 420 14.29 17.00 27.64
N ILE A 421 13.48 15.93 27.72
CA ILE A 421 13.01 15.18 26.54
C ILE A 421 11.55 14.72 26.75
N LYS A 422 10.73 14.77 25.70
CA LYS A 422 9.44 14.07 25.61
C LYS A 422 9.35 13.36 24.25
N LYS A 423 9.27 12.03 24.24
CA LYS A 423 9.21 11.25 22.98
C LYS A 423 8.19 10.14 23.05
N VAL A 424 7.42 9.96 21.97
CA VAL A 424 6.42 8.91 21.81
C VAL A 424 7.04 7.69 21.11
N TYR A 425 6.75 6.49 21.61
CA TYR A 425 7.27 5.20 21.15
C TYR A 425 6.13 4.22 20.99
N HIS A 426 6.29 3.28 20.07
CA HIS A 426 5.43 2.12 19.98
C HIS A 426 6.29 0.88 20.20
N THR A 427 6.05 0.11 21.26
CA THR A 427 6.54 -1.27 21.32
C THR A 427 5.49 -2.12 20.62
N THR A 428 5.87 -2.98 19.68
CA THR A 428 4.92 -3.83 18.94
C THR A 428 4.70 -5.16 19.66
N LYS A 429 3.78 -6.01 19.19
CA LYS A 429 3.42 -7.32 19.79
C LYS A 429 4.01 -8.47 18.99
#